data_AF-A0A0G1AAH5-F1
#
_entry.id   AF-A0A0G1AAH5-F1
#
_cell.length_a   1.000
_cell.length_b   1.000
_cell.length_c   1.000
_cell.angle_alpha   90.00
_cell.angle_beta   90.00
_cell.angle_gamma   90.00
#
_symmetry.space_group_name_H-M   'P 1'
#
loop_
_entity.id
_entity.type
_entity.pdbx_description
1 polymer ?
#
loop_
_entity_poly.entity_id
_entity_poly.type
_entity_poly.pdbx_seq_one_letter_code
_entity_poly.pdbx_strand_id
1 'polypeptide(L)' 'MKLIVITQKVDINDGNLGFFHRWLEKLAEKTTELRVVCLSAGEYHLPQNVKVYSLG' A
#
# COMPACT_ATOMS: atom_id res chain seq x y z
N MET A 1 12.85 -4.43 -10.02
CA MET A 1 12.32 -5.59 -9.26
C MET A 1 10.82 -5.41 -9.12
N LYS A 2 10.03 -6.48 -9.04
CA LYS A 2 8.59 -6.40 -8.75
C LYS A 2 8.34 -6.92 -7.34
N LEU A 3 7.52 -6.22 -6.56
CA LEU A 3 7.22 -6.57 -5.16
C LEU A 3 5.70 -6.68 -4.95
N ILE A 4 5.28 -7.68 -4.19
CA ILE A 4 3.90 -7.83 -3.71
C ILE A 4 3.91 -7.69 -2.20
N VAL A 5 3.00 -6.86 -1.68
CA VAL A 5 2.76 -6.67 -0.25
C VAL A 5 1.33 -7.12 0.05
N ILE A 6 1.15 -7.90 1.10
CA ILE A 6 -0.17 -8.31 1.59
C ILE A 6 -0.34 -7.69 2.98
N THR A 7 -1.42 -6.93 3.17
CA THR A 7 -1.71 -6.25 4.44
C THR A 7 -3.19 -6.35 4.80
N GLN A 8 -3.57 -6.02 6.03
CA GLN A 8 -4.96 -6.01 6.45
C GLN A 8 -5.70 -4.80 5.88
N LYS A 9 -5.09 -3.62 5.93
CA LYS A 9 -5.73 -2.37 5.51
C LYS A 9 -4.71 -1.41 4.88
N VAL A 10 -5.16 -0.64 3.89
CA VAL A 10 -4.43 0.50 3.34
C VAL A 10 -5.29 1.74 3.50
N ASP A 11 -4.99 2.54 4.53
CA ASP A 11 -5.73 3.75 4.85
C ASP A 11 -4.83 4.68 5.68
N ILE A 12 -4.54 5.87 5.15
CA ILE A 12 -3.66 6.86 5.78
C ILE A 12 -4.26 7.41 7.08
N ASN A 13 -5.58 7.39 7.20
CA ASN A 13 -6.30 7.86 8.38
C ASN A 13 -6.49 6.76 9.45
N ASP A 14 -5.99 5.54 9.19
CA ASP A 14 -6.13 4.45 10.15
C ASP A 14 -5.21 4.65 11.36
N GLY A 15 -5.80 4.61 12.56
CA GLY A 15 -5.09 4.85 13.82
C GLY A 15 -4.03 3.79 14.17
N ASN A 16 -4.06 2.61 13.55
CA ASN A 16 -3.09 1.54 13.80
C ASN A 16 -2.22 1.23 12.57
N LEU A 17 -2.80 1.21 11.37
CA LEU A 17 -2.12 0.83 10.12
C LEU A 17 -1.79 2.02 9.20
N GLY A 18 -2.14 3.25 9.58
CA GLY A 18 -1.81 4.44 8.78
C GLY A 18 -0.31 4.63 8.56
N PHE A 19 0.53 4.21 9.52
CA PHE A 19 1.98 4.25 9.36
C PHE A 19 2.49 3.39 8.20
N PHE A 20 1.75 2.34 7.83
CA PHE A 20 2.15 1.42 6.76
C PHE A 20 2.07 2.08 5.39
N HIS A 21 1.27 3.14 5.24
CA HIS A 21 1.24 3.96 4.03
C HIS A 21 2.64 4.50 3.67
N ARG A 22 3.37 5.05 4.64
CA ARG A 22 4.75 5.53 4.44
C ARG A 22 5.74 4.41 4.09
N TRP A 23 5.51 3.19 4.58
CA TRP A 23 6.30 2.02 4.18
C TRP A 23 6.07 1.67 2.71
N LEU A 24 4.82 1.72 2.24
CA LEU A 24 4.49 1.50 0.83
C LEU A 24 5.18 2.53 -0.08
N GLU A 25 5.22 3.81 0.32
CA GLU A 25 5.96 4.85 -0.41
C GLU A 25 7.46 4.52 -0.51
N LYS A 26 8.09 4.14 0.62
CA LYS A 26 9.52 3.82 0.65
C LYS A 26 9.87 2.57 -0.13
N LEU A 27 8.98 1.58 -0.14
CA LEU A 27 9.13 0.39 -0.98
C LEU A 27 8.96 0.75 -2.46
N ALA A 28 8.03 1.64 -2.79
CA ALA A 28 7.79 2.12 -4.16
C ALA A 28 9.04 2.78 -4.76
N GLU A 29 9.83 3.51 -3.97
CA GLU A 29 11.12 4.11 -4.40
C GLU A 29 12.18 3.07 -4.81
N LYS A 30 12.06 1.81 -4.36
CA LYS A 30 13.05 0.75 -4.57
C LYS A 30 12.59 -0.32 -5.55
N THR A 31 11.39 -0.19 -6.11
CA THR A 31 10.77 -1.20 -6.97
C THR A 31 10.26 -0.58 -8.26
N THR A 32 10.28 -1.36 -9.35
CA THR A 32 9.72 -0.91 -10.63
C THR A 32 8.19 -1.05 -10.63
N GLU A 33 7.65 -1.97 -9.82
CA GLU A 33 6.22 -2.19 -9.65
C GLU A 33 5.94 -2.69 -8.22
N LEU A 34 5.00 -2.07 -7.52
CA LEU A 34 4.52 -2.50 -6.21
C LEU A 34 3.03 -2.87 -6.33
N ARG A 35 2.67 -4.09 -5.97
CA ARG A 35 1.27 -4.51 -5.86
C ARG A 35 0.94 -4.71 -4.40
N VAL A 36 -0.14 -4.10 -3.94
CA VAL A 36 -0.60 -4.20 -2.56
C VAL A 36 -1.95 -4.88 -2.58
N VAL A 37 -2.06 -6.02 -1.91
CA VAL A 37 -3.34 -6.70 -1.70
C VAL A 37 -3.74 -6.47 -0.25
N CYS A 38 -4.93 -5.94 -0.03
CA CYS A 38 -5.45 -5.68 1.31
C CYS A 38 -6.85 -6.23 1.52
N LEU A 39 -7.23 -6.44 2.77
CA LEU A 39 -8.62 -6.78 3.08
C LEU A 39 -9.48 -5.56 2.78
N SER A 40 -9.16 -4.39 3.35
CA SER A 40 -9.89 -3.12 3.08
C SER A 40 -8.97 -1.99 2.60
N ALA A 41 -9.53 -1.05 1.84
CA ALA A 41 -8.85 0.16 1.39
C ALA A 41 -9.67 1.41 1.77
N GLY A 42 -9.03 2.34 2.47
CA GLY A 42 -9.57 3.67 2.81
C GLY A 42 -8.93 4.76 1.96
N GLU A 43 -8.66 5.93 2.56
CA GLU A 43 -7.96 7.02 1.87
C GLU A 43 -6.47 6.70 1.76
N TYR A 44 -5.87 6.85 0.58
CA TYR A 44 -4.42 6.70 0.41
C TYR A 44 -3.92 7.51 -0.78
N HIS A 45 -2.70 8.02 -0.65
CA HIS A 45 -1.98 8.72 -1.71
C HIS A 45 -0.65 8.02 -2.00
N LEU A 46 -0.64 7.08 -2.95
CA LEU A 46 0.56 6.29 -3.26
C LEU A 46 1.12 6.64 -4.64
N PRO A 47 2.44 6.47 -4.86
CA PRO A 47 3.05 6.73 -6.17
C PRO A 47 2.44 5.90 -7.30
N GLN A 48 2.57 6.38 -8.55
CA GLN A 48 1.95 5.76 -9.74
C GLN A 48 2.38 4.31 -10.00
N ASN A 49 3.57 3.89 -9.54
CA ASN A 49 4.05 2.52 -9.67
C ASN A 49 3.46 1.56 -8.62
N VAL A 50 2.55 2.04 -7.76
CA VAL A 50 1.84 1.25 -6.76
C VAL A 50 0.40 0.97 -7.21
N LYS A 51 -0.02 -0.29 -7.15
CA LYS A 51 -1.40 -0.71 -7.41
C LYS A 51 -1.98 -1.41 -6.18
N VAL A 52 -3.06 -0.86 -5.65
CA VAL A 52 -3.78 -1.41 -4.50
C VAL A 52 -4.98 -2.21 -4.97
N TYR A 53 -5.16 -3.41 -4.42
CA TYR A 53 -6.28 -4.32 -4.65
C TYR A 53 -6.93 -4.63 -3.30
N SER A 54 -8.17 -4.17 -3.11
CA SER A 54 -8.98 -4.50 -1.93
C SER A 54 -9.76 -5.80 -2.17
N LEU A 55 -9.88 -6.64 -1.15
CA LEU A 55 -10.72 -7.85 -1.15
C LEU A 55 -12.07 -7.65 -0.44
N GLY A 56 -12.28 -6.47 0.16
CA GLY A 56 -13.43 -6.06 0.97
C GLY A 56 -13.14 -4.71 1.62
#